data_AF-A0A673HM45-F1
#
_entry.id   AF-A0A673HM45-F1
#
_cell.length_a   1.000
_cell.length_b   1.000
_cell.length_c   1.000
_cell.angle_alpha   90.00
_cell.angle_beta   90.00
_cell.angle_gamma   90.00
#
_symmetry.space_group_name_H-M   'P 1'
#
loop_
_entity.id
_entity.type
_entity.pdbx_description
1 polymer ?
#
loop_
_entity_poly.entity_id
_entity_poly.type
_entity_poly.pdbx_seq_one_letter_code
_entity_poly.pdbx_strand_id
1 'polypeptide(L)'
;MLHEEFSLNKLILKMFFLSNTIYLFVLIIIFVETVVNCFRIVSISLSLQANRTQSLNYGCIVENHETNEVLHFVEKPSTFVSDIINCGIYLFTPDIFGQPHWVFQKNQQIQEELTNGKQMPEVIRLEQDIFTTLAGQKKLVVYKTQHFWSQIKSAGSAIYASRLYLKQYHQSHPERLATNQDGTPKIIGDVYIHPTANIDPSAVLGPNVSIGKGVIIGGGVRVRESIILHGAVLQDHCCVLNSIVGWDSTVGKWARVEGTPSDPNPNDPYAKIDSETLFRDGGLTPSITILGCNVSIPSEVIIRNSIVLPHKDLNRSFQNQIIL
;
A
#
# COMPACT_ATOMS: atom_id res chain seq x y z
N MET A 1 9.81 38.29 -7.16
CA MET A 1 10.98 37.41 -7.36
C MET A 1 11.72 37.36 -6.04
N LEU A 2 11.23 36.54 -5.11
CA LEU A 2 11.91 36.20 -3.86
C LEU A 2 11.56 34.74 -3.57
N HIS A 3 12.62 33.94 -3.62
CA HIS A 3 12.72 32.54 -3.23
C HIS A 3 13.12 32.55 -1.74
N GLU A 4 12.41 31.82 -0.88
CA GLU A 4 12.90 31.24 0.40
C GLU A 4 11.71 30.51 1.06
N GLU A 5 11.78 29.19 1.11
CA GLU A 5 12.05 28.40 2.33
C GLU A 5 10.92 28.42 3.38
N PHE A 6 10.11 27.36 3.41
CA PHE A 6 9.37 26.96 4.59
C PHE A 6 9.59 25.47 4.90
N SER A 7 10.36 25.28 5.98
CA SER A 7 10.82 24.09 6.67
C SER A 7 9.91 22.84 6.64
N LEU A 8 10.40 21.81 5.94
CA LEU A 8 9.87 20.46 5.74
C LEU A 8 10.32 19.42 6.80
N ASN A 9 10.90 19.86 7.94
CA ASN A 9 11.82 19.02 8.72
C ASN A 9 11.31 18.34 10.01
N LYS A 10 10.00 18.30 10.31
CA LYS A 10 9.54 17.72 11.61
C LYS A 10 8.34 16.77 11.61
N LEU A 11 7.91 16.27 10.46
CA LEU A 11 6.85 15.24 10.40
C LEU A 11 7.26 13.99 9.58
N ILE A 12 8.54 13.63 9.65
CA ILE A 12 9.18 12.61 8.80
C ILE A 12 9.43 11.26 9.54
N LEU A 13 8.95 11.08 10.78
CA LEU A 13 9.36 9.92 11.60
C LEU A 13 8.30 8.83 11.89
N LYS A 14 7.10 8.82 11.30
CA LYS A 14 6.05 7.86 11.72
C LYS A 14 5.37 6.98 10.66
N MET A 15 5.79 7.01 9.39
CA MET A 15 5.31 6.07 8.36
C MET A 15 6.46 5.63 7.43
N PHE A 16 7.57 5.21 8.03
CA PHE A 16 8.74 4.61 7.38
C PHE A 16 8.36 3.79 6.12
N PHE A 17 9.06 4.05 4.99
CA PHE A 17 9.13 3.23 3.76
C PHE A 17 8.16 3.46 2.57
N LEU A 18 7.95 4.69 2.08
CA LEU A 18 7.42 4.88 0.72
C LEU A 18 8.12 6.03 -0.04
N SER A 19 9.28 5.74 -0.66
CA SER A 19 9.63 6.44 -1.90
C SER A 19 8.86 5.77 -3.02
N ASN A 20 7.75 6.40 -3.42
CA ASN A 20 7.27 6.52 -4.80
C ASN A 20 5.87 7.15 -4.79
N THR A 21 5.85 8.48 -4.87
CA THR A 21 4.66 9.33 -5.05
C THR A 21 3.88 9.04 -6.36
N ILE A 22 4.29 8.04 -7.15
CA ILE A 22 3.67 7.67 -8.43
C ILE A 22 2.53 6.65 -8.25
N TYR A 23 2.55 5.80 -7.21
CA TYR A 23 1.60 4.67 -7.11
C TYR A 23 0.22 5.04 -6.56
N LEU A 24 0.10 6.09 -5.74
CA LEU A 24 -1.20 6.65 -5.37
C LEU A 24 -1.85 7.38 -6.56
N PHE A 25 -1.03 7.91 -7.47
CA PHE A 25 -1.48 8.71 -8.62
C PHE A 25 -2.19 7.89 -9.70
N VAL A 26 -1.80 6.64 -9.97
CA VAL A 26 -2.40 5.84 -11.06
C VAL A 26 -3.85 5.43 -10.76
N LEU A 27 -4.16 5.04 -9.52
CA LEU A 27 -5.55 4.72 -9.14
C LEU A 27 -6.46 5.95 -9.18
N ILE A 28 -5.90 7.13 -8.84
CA ILE A 28 -6.58 8.42 -8.94
C ILE A 28 -6.86 8.79 -10.40
N ILE A 29 -5.93 8.56 -11.34
CA ILE A 29 -6.12 8.90 -12.76
C ILE A 29 -7.28 8.11 -13.39
N ILE A 30 -7.35 6.78 -13.18
CA ILE A 30 -8.45 5.94 -13.71
C ILE A 30 -9.80 6.37 -13.11
N PHE A 31 -9.81 6.69 -11.81
CA PHE A 31 -10.99 7.18 -11.12
C PHE A 31 -11.45 8.55 -11.65
N VAL A 32 -10.51 9.46 -11.94
CA VAL A 32 -10.84 10.78 -12.48
C VAL A 32 -11.37 10.68 -13.91
N GLU A 33 -10.74 9.93 -14.82
CA GLU A 33 -11.18 9.82 -16.23
C GLU A 33 -12.59 9.22 -16.37
N THR A 34 -12.95 8.26 -15.50
CA THR A 34 -14.27 7.60 -15.56
C THR A 34 -15.39 8.47 -15.02
N VAL A 35 -15.08 9.40 -14.11
CA VAL A 35 -16.07 10.13 -13.30
C VAL A 35 -16.40 11.54 -13.84
N VAL A 36 -15.56 12.11 -14.70
CA VAL A 36 -15.70 13.50 -15.23
C VAL A 36 -17.02 13.78 -15.99
N ASN A 37 -17.83 12.78 -16.30
CA ASN A 37 -19.14 12.97 -16.96
C ASN A 37 -20.31 13.32 -16.03
N CYS A 38 -20.10 13.51 -14.72
CA CYS A 38 -21.19 13.80 -13.76
C CYS A 38 -21.14 15.24 -13.20
N PHE A 39 -21.66 16.21 -13.97
CA PHE A 39 -21.63 17.65 -13.64
C PHE A 39 -22.48 18.10 -12.43
N ARG A 40 -23.25 17.22 -11.80
CA ARG A 40 -24.17 17.56 -10.68
C ARG A 40 -23.73 17.07 -9.30
N ILE A 41 -22.61 16.33 -9.21
CA ILE A 41 -22.22 15.67 -7.96
C ILE A 41 -21.12 16.47 -7.26
N VAL A 42 -21.38 16.86 -6.00
CA VAL A 42 -20.44 17.66 -5.18
C VAL A 42 -19.29 16.80 -4.67
N SER A 43 -19.56 15.54 -4.32
CA SER A 43 -18.59 14.61 -3.75
C SER A 43 -18.87 13.16 -4.14
N ILE A 44 -17.81 12.44 -4.54
CA ILE A 44 -17.87 11.02 -4.91
C ILE A 44 -16.87 10.24 -4.07
N SER A 45 -17.34 9.16 -3.44
CA SER A 45 -16.49 8.22 -2.72
C SER A 45 -16.29 6.95 -3.54
N LEU A 46 -15.03 6.57 -3.77
CA LEU A 46 -14.68 5.28 -4.36
C LEU A 46 -14.97 4.17 -3.33
N SER A 47 -15.67 3.15 -3.77
CA SER A 47 -15.96 1.98 -2.94
C SER A 47 -15.76 0.68 -3.68
N LEU A 48 -15.65 -0.40 -2.91
CA LEU A 48 -15.53 -1.77 -3.42
C LEU A 48 -16.35 -2.70 -2.52
N GLN A 49 -16.73 -3.86 -3.03
CA GLN A 49 -17.31 -4.92 -2.22
C GLN A 49 -16.22 -5.70 -1.46
N ALA A 50 -16.48 -5.99 -0.19
CA ALA A 50 -15.68 -6.88 0.65
C ALA A 50 -16.58 -7.94 1.28
N ASN A 51 -15.99 -9.08 1.67
CA ASN A 51 -16.79 -10.09 2.35
C ASN A 51 -17.37 -9.56 3.67
N ARG A 52 -18.43 -10.23 4.14
CA ARG A 52 -19.21 -9.79 5.30
C ARG A 52 -18.35 -9.58 6.54
N THR A 53 -17.45 -10.52 6.82
CA THR A 53 -16.63 -10.52 8.04
C THR A 53 -15.56 -9.42 8.00
N GLN A 54 -14.92 -9.21 6.85
CA GLN A 54 -13.84 -8.24 6.70
C GLN A 54 -14.33 -6.82 6.48
N SER A 55 -15.58 -6.62 6.04
CA SER A 55 -16.19 -5.29 5.88
C SER A 55 -16.07 -4.43 7.15
N LEU A 56 -16.13 -5.07 8.34
CA LEU A 56 -15.99 -4.43 9.65
C LEU A 56 -14.63 -3.75 9.89
N ASN A 57 -13.61 -4.11 9.11
CA ASN A 57 -12.27 -3.52 9.22
C ASN A 57 -12.13 -2.18 8.48
N TYR A 58 -13.21 -1.73 7.81
CA TYR A 58 -13.26 -0.55 6.96
C TYR A 58 -14.47 0.34 7.30
N GLY A 59 -14.53 1.53 6.71
CA GLY A 59 -15.77 2.31 6.68
C GLY A 59 -16.80 1.65 5.77
N CYS A 60 -17.99 1.37 6.28
CA CYS A 60 -19.10 0.78 5.55
C CYS A 60 -20.03 1.87 5.01
N ILE A 61 -20.48 1.68 3.77
CA ILE A 61 -21.38 2.60 3.06
C ILE A 61 -22.71 1.89 2.81
N VAL A 62 -23.81 2.54 3.17
CA VAL A 62 -25.15 2.15 2.72
C VAL A 62 -25.54 3.11 1.61
N GLU A 63 -25.84 2.57 0.42
CA GLU A 63 -26.20 3.35 -0.76
C GLU A 63 -27.68 3.23 -1.09
N ASN A 64 -28.22 4.20 -1.82
CA ASN A 64 -29.43 4.04 -2.59
C ASN A 64 -29.08 3.40 -3.94
N HIS A 65 -29.60 2.21 -4.23
CA HIS A 65 -29.24 1.47 -5.45
C HIS A 65 -29.71 2.12 -6.77
N GLU A 66 -30.69 3.02 -6.72
CA GLU A 66 -31.19 3.72 -7.91
C GLU A 66 -30.37 4.97 -8.22
N THR A 67 -29.96 5.70 -7.18
CA THR A 67 -29.28 7.02 -7.33
C THR A 67 -27.78 6.97 -7.04
N ASN A 68 -27.29 5.88 -6.43
CA ASN A 68 -25.98 5.73 -5.83
C ASN A 68 -25.68 6.77 -4.71
N GLU A 69 -26.68 7.47 -4.19
CA GLU A 69 -26.51 8.38 -3.05
C GLU A 69 -26.09 7.59 -1.81
N VAL A 70 -25.14 8.12 -1.05
CA VAL A 70 -24.78 7.56 0.26
C VAL A 70 -25.87 7.93 1.26
N LEU A 71 -26.56 6.92 1.78
CA LEU A 71 -27.59 7.06 2.80
C LEU A 71 -26.96 7.10 4.20
N HIS A 72 -26.02 6.19 4.47
CA HIS A 72 -25.31 6.11 5.73
C HIS A 72 -23.84 5.75 5.52
N PHE A 73 -22.98 6.35 6.34
CA PHE A 73 -21.56 6.01 6.43
C PHE A 73 -21.26 5.63 7.88
N VAL A 74 -20.59 4.49 8.10
CA VAL A 74 -20.18 4.04 9.43
C VAL A 74 -18.73 3.60 9.40
N GLU A 75 -17.84 4.33 10.08
CA GLU A 75 -16.42 3.97 10.19
C GLU A 75 -16.25 2.75 11.11
N LYS A 76 -15.75 1.63 10.57
CA LYS A 76 -15.40 0.40 11.30
C LYS A 76 -16.48 -0.05 12.29
N PRO A 77 -17.66 -0.44 11.78
CA PRO A 77 -18.79 -0.77 12.64
C PRO A 77 -18.48 -2.01 13.49
N SER A 78 -19.02 -2.06 14.70
CA SER A 78 -18.91 -3.23 15.59
C SER A 78 -19.74 -4.42 15.13
N THR A 79 -20.77 -4.17 14.31
CA THR A 79 -21.66 -5.17 13.72
C THR A 79 -21.77 -4.94 12.21
N PHE A 80 -22.22 -5.96 11.48
CA PHE A 80 -22.35 -5.84 10.03
C PHE A 80 -23.38 -4.77 9.64
N VAL A 81 -22.95 -3.83 8.80
CA VAL A 81 -23.79 -2.76 8.24
C VAL A 81 -23.98 -2.94 6.74
N SER A 82 -22.90 -3.11 6.00
CA SER A 82 -22.88 -3.22 4.53
C SER A 82 -21.60 -3.90 4.07
N ASP A 83 -21.62 -4.55 2.92
CA ASP A 83 -20.47 -5.12 2.24
C ASP A 83 -19.74 -4.12 1.31
N ILE A 84 -20.31 -2.92 1.13
CA ILE A 84 -19.69 -1.81 0.40
C ILE A 84 -18.73 -1.08 1.34
N ILE A 85 -17.43 -1.22 1.07
CA ILE A 85 -16.36 -0.60 1.86
C ILE A 85 -15.83 0.67 1.19
N ASN A 86 -15.48 1.64 2.02
CA ASN A 86 -14.79 2.85 1.64
C ASN A 86 -13.33 2.55 1.26
N CYS A 87 -12.91 3.00 0.07
CA CYS A 87 -11.55 2.85 -0.42
C CYS A 87 -10.61 4.00 -0.03
N GLY A 88 -11.12 5.05 0.62
CA GLY A 88 -10.33 6.22 1.04
C GLY A 88 -9.88 7.12 -0.11
N ILE A 89 -10.59 7.06 -1.25
CA ILE A 89 -10.35 7.89 -2.43
C ILE A 89 -11.62 8.65 -2.74
N TYR A 90 -11.48 9.97 -2.87
CA TYR A 90 -12.61 10.87 -2.98
C TYR A 90 -12.37 11.88 -4.10
N LEU A 91 -13.43 12.20 -4.84
CA LEU A 91 -13.45 13.29 -5.79
C LEU A 91 -14.39 14.37 -5.27
N PHE A 92 -13.90 15.60 -5.17
CA PHE A 92 -14.68 16.73 -4.68
C PHE A 92 -14.69 17.86 -5.70
N THR A 93 -15.82 18.55 -5.78
CA THR A 93 -15.86 19.92 -6.31
C THR A 93 -15.26 20.89 -5.29
N PRO A 94 -14.78 22.08 -5.72
CA PRO A 94 -14.26 23.10 -4.80
C PRO A 94 -15.22 23.51 -3.67
N ASP A 95 -16.52 23.29 -3.84
CA ASP A 95 -17.55 23.55 -2.83
C ASP A 95 -17.32 22.79 -1.51
N ILE A 96 -16.53 21.70 -1.53
CA ILE A 96 -16.17 20.94 -0.33
C ILE A 96 -15.48 21.82 0.73
N PHE A 97 -14.71 22.84 0.33
CA PHE A 97 -13.95 23.68 1.26
C PHE A 97 -14.84 24.53 2.17
N GLY A 98 -16.12 24.73 1.80
CA GLY A 98 -17.11 25.34 2.68
C GLY A 98 -17.50 24.45 3.88
N GLN A 99 -17.39 23.12 3.75
CA GLN A 99 -17.80 22.18 4.80
C GLN A 99 -16.87 22.22 6.02
N PRO A 100 -15.53 22.11 5.89
CA PRO A 100 -14.63 22.28 7.04
C PRO A 100 -14.81 23.62 7.73
N HIS A 101 -15.02 24.70 6.99
CA HIS A 101 -15.24 26.03 7.56
C HIS A 101 -16.50 26.09 8.44
N TRP A 102 -17.60 25.49 7.96
CA TRP A 102 -18.84 25.43 8.74
C TRP A 102 -18.69 24.56 10.00
N VAL A 103 -18.06 23.39 9.87
CA VAL A 103 -17.78 22.50 11.02
C VAL A 103 -16.92 23.23 12.05
N PHE A 104 -15.91 23.98 11.59
CA PHE A 104 -15.02 24.77 12.45
C PHE A 104 -15.78 25.81 13.29
N GLN A 105 -16.61 26.63 12.64
CA GLN A 105 -17.42 27.64 13.34
C GLN A 105 -18.36 27.01 14.37
N LYS A 106 -19.00 25.89 14.01
CA LYS A 106 -19.91 25.17 14.91
C LYS A 106 -19.17 24.64 16.14
N ASN A 107 -17.98 24.08 15.96
CA ASN A 107 -17.17 23.56 17.05
C ASN A 107 -16.69 24.68 17.98
N GLN A 108 -16.30 25.84 17.45
CA GLN A 108 -15.92 27.00 18.27
C GLN A 108 -17.06 27.46 19.18
N GLN A 109 -18.28 27.59 18.64
CA GLN A 109 -19.46 27.97 19.43
C GLN A 109 -19.72 26.98 20.58
N ILE A 110 -19.67 25.68 20.29
CA ILE A 110 -19.86 24.63 21.30
C ILE A 110 -18.75 24.68 22.36
N GLN A 111 -17.51 24.96 21.97
CA GLN A 111 -16.39 25.08 22.91
C GLN A 111 -16.52 26.28 23.84
N GLU A 112 -16.94 27.44 23.32
CA GLU A 112 -17.20 28.64 24.10
C GLU A 112 -18.25 28.38 25.20
N GLU A 113 -19.31 27.63 24.88
CA GLU A 113 -20.37 27.25 25.81
C GLU A 113 -19.91 26.24 26.88
N LEU A 114 -19.05 25.28 26.53
CA LEU A 114 -18.73 24.14 27.41
C LEU A 114 -17.44 24.27 28.21
N THR A 115 -16.48 25.10 27.79
CA THR A 115 -15.09 25.02 28.31
C THR A 115 -14.58 26.25 29.05
N ASN A 116 -15.41 27.28 29.27
CA ASN A 116 -14.99 28.55 29.89
C ASN A 116 -13.66 29.09 29.31
N GLY A 117 -13.47 28.95 27.99
CA GLY A 117 -12.28 29.47 27.29
C GLY A 117 -11.04 28.57 27.29
N LYS A 118 -11.12 27.28 27.67
CA LYS A 118 -10.00 26.33 27.49
C LYS A 118 -9.90 25.87 26.04
N GLN A 119 -8.88 26.34 25.33
CA GLN A 119 -8.56 25.86 23.97
C GLN A 119 -8.12 24.39 24.00
N MET A 120 -8.92 23.52 23.38
CA MET A 120 -8.54 22.16 23.02
C MET A 120 -8.17 22.13 21.54
N PRO A 121 -7.26 21.24 21.11
CA PRO A 121 -6.98 21.07 19.69
C PRO A 121 -8.27 20.63 18.97
N GLU A 122 -8.70 21.45 18.02
CA GLU A 122 -9.87 21.16 17.22
C GLU A 122 -9.52 20.14 16.13
N VAL A 123 -10.28 19.04 16.08
CA VAL A 123 -10.05 17.95 15.14
C VAL A 123 -11.29 17.82 14.27
N ILE A 124 -11.13 18.04 12.97
CA ILE A 124 -12.17 17.79 11.97
C ILE A 124 -11.85 16.44 11.31
N ARG A 125 -12.78 15.51 11.37
CA ARG A 125 -12.71 14.18 10.78
C ARG A 125 -13.60 14.13 9.55
N LEU A 126 -13.02 13.90 8.38
CA LEU A 126 -13.73 13.92 7.11
C LEU A 126 -14.93 12.96 7.11
N GLU A 127 -14.71 11.72 7.55
CA GLU A 127 -15.72 10.67 7.52
C GLU A 127 -16.84 10.87 8.54
N GLN A 128 -16.53 11.46 9.70
CA GLN A 128 -17.50 11.58 10.81
C GLN A 128 -18.22 12.93 10.78
N ASP A 129 -17.48 14.01 10.54
CA ASP A 129 -18.00 15.38 10.67
C ASP A 129 -18.52 15.94 9.33
N ILE A 130 -17.93 15.50 8.20
CA ILE A 130 -18.28 16.04 6.88
C ILE A 130 -19.17 15.06 6.10
N PHE A 131 -18.79 13.78 5.99
CA PHE A 131 -19.54 12.81 5.17
C PHE A 131 -20.93 12.55 5.70
N THR A 132 -21.10 12.45 7.02
CA THR A 132 -22.42 12.32 7.65
C THR A 132 -23.36 13.47 7.23
N THR A 133 -22.84 14.70 7.18
CA THR A 133 -23.60 15.87 6.73
C THR A 133 -23.88 15.86 5.23
N LEU A 134 -22.88 15.53 4.40
CA LEU A 134 -23.05 15.46 2.94
C LEU A 134 -24.02 14.35 2.52
N ALA A 135 -23.99 13.20 3.20
CA ALA A 135 -24.95 12.11 3.02
C ALA A 135 -26.38 12.58 3.34
N GLY A 136 -26.57 13.25 4.49
CA GLY A 136 -27.87 13.84 4.86
C GLY A 136 -28.38 14.90 3.88
N GLN A 137 -27.48 15.60 3.20
CA GLN A 137 -27.81 16.58 2.14
C GLN A 137 -27.94 15.97 0.74
N LYS A 138 -27.78 14.65 0.58
CA LYS A 138 -27.74 13.96 -0.73
C LYS A 138 -26.68 14.51 -1.69
N LYS A 139 -25.55 14.97 -1.12
CA LYS A 139 -24.40 15.52 -1.87
C LYS A 139 -23.21 14.56 -1.97
N LEU A 140 -23.30 13.42 -1.28
CA LEU A 140 -22.32 12.35 -1.32
C LEU A 140 -22.88 11.17 -2.11
N VAL A 141 -22.17 10.77 -3.16
CA VAL A 141 -22.52 9.64 -4.02
C VAL A 141 -21.39 8.63 -3.94
N VAL A 142 -21.71 7.35 -4.06
CA VAL A 142 -20.73 6.27 -4.09
C VAL A 142 -20.48 5.80 -5.51
N TYR A 143 -19.21 5.54 -5.84
CA TYR A 143 -18.79 4.92 -7.08
C TYR A 143 -18.17 3.55 -6.78
N LYS A 144 -18.90 2.48 -7.09
CA LYS A 144 -18.44 1.10 -6.92
C LYS A 144 -17.53 0.70 -8.07
N THR A 145 -16.23 0.56 -7.80
CA THR A 145 -15.28 0.11 -8.81
C THR A 145 -15.28 -1.40 -8.96
N GLN A 146 -15.00 -1.88 -10.18
CA GLN A 146 -14.71 -3.29 -10.47
C GLN A 146 -13.20 -3.55 -10.59
N HIS A 147 -12.38 -2.50 -10.49
CA HIS A 147 -10.93 -2.61 -10.52
C HIS A 147 -10.39 -3.02 -9.15
N PHE A 148 -9.14 -3.52 -9.14
CA PHE A 148 -8.52 -3.92 -7.89
C PHE A 148 -8.31 -2.70 -6.99
N TRP A 149 -8.45 -2.94 -5.69
CA TRP A 149 -8.04 -2.02 -4.64
C TRP A 149 -7.46 -2.85 -3.48
N SER A 150 -6.37 -2.37 -2.90
CA SER A 150 -5.75 -3.00 -1.74
C SER A 150 -5.22 -1.92 -0.82
N GLN A 151 -5.56 -2.02 0.47
CA GLN A 151 -4.92 -1.20 1.48
C GLN A 151 -3.52 -1.72 1.80
N ILE A 152 -2.56 -0.81 2.00
CA ILE A 152 -1.21 -1.15 2.45
C ILE A 152 -1.12 -0.84 3.95
N LYS A 153 -1.33 -1.86 4.78
CA LYS A 153 -1.32 -1.78 6.26
C LYS A 153 -0.23 -2.64 6.89
N SER A 154 0.16 -3.70 6.19
CA SER A 154 1.18 -4.64 6.61
C SER A 154 2.26 -4.78 5.53
N ALA A 155 3.40 -5.31 5.91
CA ALA A 155 4.45 -5.63 4.97
C ALA A 155 3.98 -6.58 3.85
N GLY A 156 3.25 -7.64 4.20
CA GLY A 156 2.70 -8.60 3.23
C GLY A 156 1.75 -7.96 2.22
N SER A 157 0.97 -6.96 2.66
CA SER A 157 0.06 -6.24 1.76
C SER A 157 0.77 -5.47 0.64
N ALA A 158 2.03 -5.08 0.82
CA ALA A 158 2.81 -4.41 -0.23
C ALA A 158 3.19 -5.38 -1.37
N ILE A 159 3.55 -6.63 -1.05
CA ILE A 159 3.86 -7.65 -2.06
C ILE A 159 2.60 -7.99 -2.87
N TYR A 160 1.48 -8.18 -2.20
CA TYR A 160 0.20 -8.42 -2.87
C TYR A 160 -0.25 -7.23 -3.73
N ALA A 161 -0.12 -6.00 -3.24
CA ALA A 161 -0.40 -4.81 -4.04
C ALA A 161 0.49 -4.76 -5.29
N SER A 162 1.79 -5.08 -5.16
CA SER A 162 2.71 -5.19 -6.29
C SER A 162 2.24 -6.24 -7.30
N ARG A 163 1.80 -7.41 -6.83
CA ARG A 163 1.24 -8.48 -7.69
C ARG A 163 0.02 -7.98 -8.48
N LEU A 164 -0.92 -7.29 -7.83
CA LEU A 164 -2.10 -6.74 -8.50
C LEU A 164 -1.72 -5.73 -9.58
N TYR A 165 -0.73 -4.88 -9.31
CA TYR A 165 -0.21 -3.93 -10.30
C TYR A 165 0.46 -4.62 -11.49
N LEU A 166 1.29 -5.64 -11.24
CA LEU A 166 1.95 -6.40 -12.29
C LEU A 166 0.93 -7.12 -13.18
N LYS A 167 -0.10 -7.72 -12.58
CA LYS A 167 -1.23 -8.31 -13.30
C LYS A 167 -1.99 -7.28 -14.15
N GLN A 168 -2.19 -6.07 -13.63
CA GLN A 168 -2.81 -4.98 -14.40
C GLN A 168 -1.94 -4.58 -15.58
N TYR A 169 -0.62 -4.52 -15.43
CA TYR A 169 0.29 -4.28 -16.56
C TYR A 169 0.22 -5.40 -17.59
N HIS A 170 0.17 -6.67 -17.18
CA HIS A 170 -0.01 -7.77 -18.11
C HIS A 170 -1.25 -7.59 -19.00
N GLN A 171 -2.33 -7.04 -18.46
CA GLN A 171 -3.59 -6.81 -19.18
C GLN A 171 -3.60 -5.53 -20.02
N SER A 172 -3.01 -4.44 -19.52
CA SER A 172 -3.18 -3.10 -20.11
C SER A 172 -1.93 -2.53 -20.77
N HIS A 173 -0.75 -2.92 -20.30
CA HIS A 173 0.56 -2.39 -20.70
C HIS A 173 1.63 -3.50 -20.69
N PRO A 174 1.44 -4.60 -21.45
CA PRO A 174 2.33 -5.76 -21.42
C PRO A 174 3.77 -5.40 -21.82
N GLU A 175 3.97 -4.32 -22.58
CA GLU A 175 5.28 -3.79 -22.96
C GLU A 175 6.14 -3.32 -21.78
N ARG A 176 5.53 -3.11 -20.61
CA ARG A 176 6.26 -2.78 -19.38
C ARG A 176 6.83 -4.00 -18.66
N LEU A 177 6.37 -5.21 -19.01
CA LEU A 177 6.82 -6.45 -18.38
C LEU A 177 8.00 -7.05 -19.15
N ALA A 178 8.89 -7.70 -18.41
CA ALA A 178 10.00 -8.42 -18.99
C ALA A 178 9.50 -9.68 -19.70
N THR A 179 10.14 -10.00 -20.82
CA THR A 179 9.85 -11.19 -21.64
C THR A 179 11.09 -12.07 -21.72
N ASN A 180 10.92 -13.39 -21.88
CA ASN A 180 12.05 -14.28 -22.13
C ASN A 180 12.68 -14.00 -23.49
N GLN A 181 14.00 -13.76 -23.50
CA GLN A 181 14.81 -13.57 -24.69
C GLN A 181 16.15 -14.31 -24.54
N ASP A 182 16.76 -14.70 -25.66
CA ASP A 182 18.08 -15.36 -25.62
C ASP A 182 19.15 -14.44 -25.03
N GLY A 183 19.95 -14.96 -24.11
CA GLY A 183 20.97 -14.19 -23.41
C GLY A 183 20.45 -13.25 -22.31
N THR A 184 19.18 -13.37 -21.93
CA THR A 184 18.56 -12.62 -20.81
C THR A 184 18.18 -13.58 -19.67
N PRO A 185 17.95 -13.09 -18.43
CA PRO A 185 17.48 -13.94 -17.33
C PRO A 185 16.16 -14.64 -17.68
N LYS A 186 15.95 -15.82 -17.09
CA LYS A 186 14.68 -16.53 -17.24
C LYS A 186 13.57 -15.83 -16.47
N ILE A 187 12.52 -15.43 -17.18
CA ILE A 187 11.34 -14.75 -16.64
C ILE A 187 10.18 -15.73 -16.50
N ILE A 188 9.55 -15.75 -15.33
CA ILE A 188 8.38 -16.58 -15.02
C ILE A 188 7.24 -15.66 -14.60
N GLY A 189 6.13 -15.64 -15.36
CA GLY A 189 4.97 -14.80 -15.07
C GLY A 189 5.28 -13.31 -15.13
N ASP A 190 4.59 -12.51 -14.31
CA ASP A 190 4.71 -11.05 -14.38
C ASP A 190 5.95 -10.56 -13.63
N VAL A 191 6.89 -9.98 -14.37
CA VAL A 191 8.12 -9.40 -13.83
C VAL A 191 8.35 -8.03 -14.44
N TYR A 192 8.57 -7.03 -13.59
CA TYR A 192 9.02 -5.71 -14.02
C TYR A 192 10.50 -5.54 -13.77
N ILE A 193 11.24 -5.08 -14.78
CA ILE A 193 12.67 -4.81 -14.70
C ILE A 193 12.92 -3.37 -15.14
N HIS A 194 13.47 -2.55 -14.24
CA HIS A 194 13.88 -1.21 -14.62
C HIS A 194 15.02 -1.25 -15.67
N PRO A 195 15.00 -0.42 -16.73
CA PRO A 195 15.99 -0.47 -17.82
C PRO A 195 17.46 -0.32 -17.41
N THR A 196 17.72 0.26 -16.23
CA THR A 196 19.09 0.46 -15.71
C THR A 196 19.55 -0.65 -14.77
N ALA A 197 18.75 -1.70 -14.55
CA ALA A 197 19.15 -2.84 -13.76
C ALA A 197 20.12 -3.72 -14.56
N ASN A 198 21.13 -4.28 -13.88
CA ASN A 198 22.07 -5.21 -14.48
C ASN A 198 21.82 -6.60 -13.90
N ILE A 199 21.48 -7.57 -14.75
CA ILE A 199 21.03 -8.89 -14.33
C ILE A 199 21.76 -9.94 -15.12
N ASP A 200 22.37 -10.89 -14.42
CA ASP A 200 23.05 -12.01 -15.03
C ASP A 200 22.07 -12.92 -15.81
N PRO A 201 22.42 -13.38 -17.03
CA PRO A 201 21.55 -14.24 -17.84
C PRO A 201 21.16 -15.57 -17.17
N SER A 202 21.93 -16.06 -16.19
CA SER A 202 21.62 -17.31 -15.49
C SER A 202 20.61 -17.14 -14.34
N ALA A 203 20.21 -15.90 -14.02
CA ALA A 203 19.22 -15.63 -12.98
C ALA A 203 17.81 -16.07 -13.40
N VAL A 204 16.97 -16.38 -12.41
CA VAL A 204 15.56 -16.73 -12.61
C VAL A 204 14.69 -15.79 -11.78
N LEU A 205 13.79 -15.09 -12.45
CA LEU A 205 12.94 -14.07 -11.85
C LEU A 205 11.47 -14.42 -12.04
N GLY A 206 10.71 -14.37 -10.95
CA GLY A 206 9.26 -14.47 -10.95
C GLY A 206 8.69 -15.75 -10.35
N PRO A 207 7.34 -15.84 -10.25
CA PRO A 207 6.38 -14.78 -10.58
C PRO A 207 6.37 -13.60 -9.61
N ASN A 208 5.76 -12.51 -10.06
CA ASN A 208 5.40 -11.32 -9.26
C ASN A 208 6.62 -10.62 -8.65
N VAL A 209 7.57 -10.26 -9.50
CA VAL A 209 8.82 -9.60 -9.09
C VAL A 209 8.91 -8.21 -9.69
N SER A 210 9.29 -7.24 -8.87
CA SER A 210 9.63 -5.89 -9.33
C SER A 210 11.08 -5.55 -8.99
N ILE A 211 11.82 -5.07 -9.99
CA ILE A 211 13.23 -4.71 -9.88
C ILE A 211 13.39 -3.21 -10.14
N GLY A 212 13.94 -2.53 -9.15
CA GLY A 212 14.17 -1.09 -9.16
C GLY A 212 15.38 -0.62 -9.98
N LYS A 213 15.51 0.70 -10.08
CA LYS A 213 16.65 1.38 -10.71
C LYS A 213 17.99 0.96 -10.11
N GLY A 214 18.95 0.62 -10.97
CA GLY A 214 20.35 0.40 -10.59
C GLY A 214 20.56 -0.85 -9.74
N VAL A 215 19.59 -1.75 -9.68
CA VAL A 215 19.73 -3.04 -9.03
C VAL A 215 20.72 -3.91 -9.80
N ILE A 216 21.57 -4.63 -9.08
CA ILE A 216 22.52 -5.58 -9.63
C ILE A 216 22.14 -6.99 -9.16
N ILE A 217 21.99 -7.93 -10.09
CA ILE A 217 21.68 -9.34 -9.80
C ILE A 217 22.76 -10.23 -10.40
N GLY A 218 23.45 -10.96 -9.55
CA GLY A 218 24.52 -11.90 -9.91
C GLY A 218 24.03 -13.23 -10.47
N GLY A 219 24.99 -14.10 -10.78
CA GLY A 219 24.73 -15.37 -11.46
C GLY A 219 23.92 -16.35 -10.62
N GLY A 220 22.96 -17.04 -11.23
CA GLY A 220 22.17 -18.10 -10.61
C GLY A 220 21.24 -17.66 -9.47
N VAL A 221 21.00 -16.34 -9.32
CA VAL A 221 20.09 -15.78 -8.33
C VAL A 221 18.64 -16.16 -8.66
N ARG A 222 17.84 -16.41 -7.62
CA ARG A 222 16.42 -16.76 -7.75
C ARG A 222 15.56 -15.79 -6.95
N VAL A 223 14.67 -15.06 -7.64
CA VAL A 223 13.75 -14.09 -7.00
C VAL A 223 12.31 -14.45 -7.31
N ARG A 224 11.43 -14.46 -6.31
CA ARG A 224 9.99 -14.76 -6.48
C ARG A 224 9.14 -13.99 -5.46
N GLU A 225 7.97 -13.50 -5.88
CA GLU A 225 7.01 -12.81 -5.01
C GLU A 225 7.71 -11.72 -4.18
N SER A 226 8.51 -10.86 -4.82
CA SER A 226 9.43 -9.98 -4.09
C SER A 226 9.60 -8.63 -4.76
N ILE A 227 9.90 -7.62 -3.95
CA ILE A 227 10.19 -6.26 -4.39
C ILE A 227 11.65 -5.96 -4.10
N ILE A 228 12.43 -5.64 -5.13
CA ILE A 228 13.85 -5.28 -5.01
C ILE A 228 13.99 -3.78 -5.29
N LEU A 229 14.26 -3.01 -4.23
CA LEU A 229 14.34 -1.55 -4.30
C LEU A 229 15.68 -1.06 -4.87
N HIS A 230 15.74 0.24 -5.18
CA HIS A 230 16.81 0.81 -6.00
C HIS A 230 18.19 0.62 -5.36
N GLY A 231 19.20 0.39 -6.20
CA GLY A 231 20.59 0.22 -5.78
C GLY A 231 20.90 -1.07 -5.03
N ALA A 232 19.91 -1.95 -4.79
CA ALA A 232 20.16 -3.22 -4.11
C ALA A 232 21.05 -4.15 -4.96
N VAL A 233 21.87 -4.94 -4.27
CA VAL A 233 22.81 -5.89 -4.89
C VAL A 233 22.51 -7.30 -4.40
N LEU A 234 22.11 -8.17 -5.30
CA LEU A 234 21.94 -9.60 -5.04
C LEU A 234 23.15 -10.36 -5.60
N GLN A 235 23.99 -10.91 -4.73
CA GLN A 235 25.19 -11.63 -5.15
C GLN A 235 24.88 -13.07 -5.59
N ASP A 236 25.85 -13.69 -6.26
CA ASP A 236 25.71 -14.99 -6.91
C ASP A 236 25.03 -16.06 -6.03
N HIS A 237 24.12 -16.81 -6.66
CA HIS A 237 23.42 -17.95 -6.08
C HIS A 237 22.57 -17.67 -4.84
N CYS A 238 22.29 -16.41 -4.51
CA CYS A 238 21.36 -16.08 -3.44
C CYS A 238 19.89 -16.35 -3.85
N CYS A 239 19.00 -16.42 -2.86
CA CYS A 239 17.58 -16.67 -3.07
C CYS A 239 16.74 -15.68 -2.27
N VAL A 240 15.80 -15.00 -2.94
CA VAL A 240 14.90 -14.00 -2.36
C VAL A 240 13.45 -14.37 -2.65
N LEU A 241 12.69 -14.71 -1.61
CA LEU A 241 11.32 -15.22 -1.74
C LEU A 241 10.39 -14.49 -0.79
N ASN A 242 9.22 -14.04 -1.25
CA ASN A 242 8.21 -13.37 -0.40
C ASN A 242 8.85 -12.27 0.46
N SER A 243 9.64 -11.39 -0.17
CA SER A 243 10.49 -10.46 0.57
C SER A 243 10.54 -9.07 -0.08
N ILE A 244 10.87 -8.07 0.74
CA ILE A 244 11.18 -6.72 0.28
C ILE A 244 12.64 -6.46 0.61
N VAL A 245 13.46 -6.22 -0.41
CA VAL A 245 14.87 -5.83 -0.26
C VAL A 245 14.96 -4.32 -0.39
N GLY A 246 15.36 -3.65 0.69
CA GLY A 246 15.49 -2.20 0.80
C GLY A 246 16.54 -1.58 -0.10
N TRP A 247 16.50 -0.24 -0.19
CA TRP A 247 17.44 0.54 -0.98
C TRP A 247 18.89 0.29 -0.58
N ASP A 248 19.77 0.19 -1.57
CA ASP A 248 21.23 0.05 -1.37
C ASP A 248 21.62 -1.10 -0.43
N SER A 249 20.76 -2.12 -0.32
CA SER A 249 20.99 -3.31 0.51
C SER A 249 21.66 -4.41 -0.29
N THR A 250 22.54 -5.16 0.36
CA THR A 250 23.30 -6.25 -0.26
C THR A 250 22.87 -7.59 0.32
N VAL A 251 22.60 -8.55 -0.56
CA VAL A 251 22.38 -9.96 -0.20
C VAL A 251 23.59 -10.77 -0.67
N GLY A 252 24.30 -11.35 0.29
CA GLY A 252 25.53 -12.11 0.05
C GLY A 252 25.35 -13.38 -0.75
N LYS A 253 26.47 -13.94 -1.22
CA LYS A 253 26.47 -15.18 -2.02
C LYS A 253 25.85 -16.33 -1.25
N TRP A 254 25.06 -17.17 -1.92
CA TRP A 254 24.40 -18.33 -1.29
C TRP A 254 23.50 -17.99 -0.09
N ALA A 255 23.21 -16.71 0.15
CA ALA A 255 22.29 -16.31 1.21
C ALA A 255 20.84 -16.57 0.80
N ARG A 256 19.97 -16.79 1.79
CA ARG A 256 18.54 -16.98 1.58
C ARG A 256 17.75 -15.96 2.40
N VAL A 257 16.98 -15.13 1.71
CA VAL A 257 16.05 -14.17 2.30
C VAL A 257 14.64 -14.64 1.96
N GLU A 258 13.89 -15.10 2.95
CA GLU A 258 12.60 -15.76 2.72
C GLU A 258 11.53 -15.30 3.70
N GLY A 259 10.34 -15.00 3.19
CA GLY A 259 9.16 -14.71 4.01
C GLY A 259 8.04 -15.75 3.86
N THR A 260 7.06 -15.65 4.75
CA THR A 260 5.78 -16.36 4.64
C THR A 260 4.81 -15.52 3.80
N PRO A 261 4.17 -16.08 2.75
CA PRO A 261 3.14 -15.39 1.97
C PRO A 261 1.95 -14.95 2.84
N SER A 262 1.28 -13.85 2.46
CA SER A 262 0.10 -13.31 3.15
C SER A 262 -1.00 -12.97 2.16
N ASP A 263 -1.47 -13.96 1.42
CA ASP A 263 -2.49 -13.81 0.37
C ASP A 263 -3.91 -13.90 0.94
N PRO A 264 -4.90 -13.18 0.37
CA PRO A 264 -6.31 -13.40 0.68
C PRO A 264 -6.75 -14.84 0.37
N ASN A 265 -7.85 -15.27 0.99
CA ASN A 265 -8.44 -16.57 0.71
C ASN A 265 -8.82 -16.70 -0.78
N PRO A 266 -8.18 -17.61 -1.55
CA PRO A 266 -8.43 -17.71 -2.98
C PRO A 266 -9.82 -18.25 -3.33
N ASN A 267 -10.52 -18.86 -2.37
CA ASN A 267 -11.88 -19.40 -2.55
C ASN A 267 -12.98 -18.36 -2.26
N ASP A 268 -12.63 -17.16 -1.82
CA ASP A 268 -13.57 -16.08 -1.56
C ASP A 268 -13.24 -14.88 -2.48
N PRO A 269 -14.09 -14.59 -3.48
CA PRO A 269 -13.82 -13.53 -4.46
C PRO A 269 -13.81 -12.12 -3.85
N TYR A 270 -14.38 -11.94 -2.66
CA TYR A 270 -14.42 -10.65 -1.97
C TYR A 270 -13.44 -10.58 -0.78
N ALA A 271 -12.60 -11.60 -0.59
CA ALA A 271 -11.58 -11.60 0.45
C ALA A 271 -10.54 -10.51 0.22
N LYS A 272 -10.18 -9.82 1.31
CA LYS A 272 -9.09 -8.87 1.41
C LYS A 272 -7.96 -9.49 2.23
N ILE A 273 -6.79 -8.85 2.22
CA ILE A 273 -5.69 -9.25 3.09
C ILE A 273 -6.07 -9.01 4.54
N ASP A 274 -5.88 -10.03 5.37
CA ASP A 274 -6.01 -9.89 6.80
C ASP A 274 -4.87 -9.03 7.34
N SER A 275 -5.23 -7.98 8.07
CA SER A 275 -4.27 -7.16 8.80
C SER A 275 -3.97 -7.82 10.14
N GLU A 276 -3.24 -8.95 10.12
CA GLU A 276 -2.81 -9.60 11.35
C GLU A 276 -1.88 -8.70 12.16
N THR A 277 -1.93 -8.83 13.49
CA THR A 277 -1.01 -8.11 14.38
C THR A 277 0.41 -8.59 14.16
N LEU A 278 1.36 -7.64 14.11
CA LEU A 278 2.79 -7.95 13.95
C LEU A 278 3.29 -8.88 15.06
N PHE A 279 2.69 -8.82 16.25
CA PHE A 279 3.06 -9.65 17.38
C PHE A 279 1.89 -10.54 17.81
N ARG A 280 2.22 -11.78 18.18
CA ARG A 280 1.34 -12.71 18.88
C ARG A 280 2.18 -13.41 19.94
N ASP A 281 1.68 -13.44 21.18
CA ASP A 281 2.34 -14.10 22.32
C ASP A 281 3.82 -13.68 22.55
N GLY A 282 4.12 -12.40 22.31
CA GLY A 282 5.48 -11.84 22.48
C GLY A 282 6.47 -12.17 21.36
N GLY A 283 6.08 -12.97 20.37
CA GLY A 283 6.87 -13.25 19.16
C GLY A 283 6.37 -12.46 17.94
N LEU A 284 7.24 -12.29 16.94
CA LEU A 284 6.84 -11.76 15.63
C LEU A 284 6.01 -12.81 14.90
N THR A 285 4.80 -12.44 14.49
CA THR A 285 3.95 -13.30 13.66
C THR A 285 4.66 -13.58 12.34
N PRO A 286 4.80 -14.85 11.92
CA PRO A 286 5.45 -15.19 10.65
C PRO A 286 4.83 -14.43 9.47
N SER A 287 5.61 -13.55 8.85
CA SER A 287 5.19 -12.77 7.70
C SER A 287 6.32 -12.69 6.68
N ILE A 288 6.21 -11.77 5.72
CA ILE A 288 7.25 -11.53 4.73
C ILE A 288 8.57 -11.11 5.40
N THR A 289 9.71 -11.31 4.72
CA THR A 289 10.98 -10.75 5.19
C THR A 289 11.20 -9.36 4.60
N ILE A 290 11.61 -8.41 5.43
CA ILE A 290 11.88 -7.03 5.03
C ILE A 290 13.31 -6.69 5.40
N LEU A 291 14.08 -6.22 4.43
CA LEU A 291 15.35 -5.58 4.65
C LEU A 291 15.16 -4.07 4.51
N GLY A 292 15.53 -3.30 5.53
CA GLY A 292 15.60 -1.84 5.46
C GLY A 292 16.63 -1.35 4.44
N CYS A 293 16.84 -0.04 4.34
CA CYS A 293 17.88 0.50 3.48
C CYS A 293 19.28 0.29 4.07
N ASN A 294 20.28 0.13 3.21
CA ASN A 294 21.69 -0.08 3.57
C ASN A 294 21.87 -1.26 4.54
N VAL A 295 21.17 -2.37 4.29
CA VAL A 295 21.33 -3.61 5.04
C VAL A 295 22.31 -4.52 4.29
N SER A 296 23.30 -5.06 4.99
CA SER A 296 24.23 -6.05 4.47
C SER A 296 23.94 -7.42 5.07
N ILE A 297 23.53 -8.35 4.21
CA ILE A 297 23.39 -9.76 4.55
C ILE A 297 24.67 -10.47 4.08
N PRO A 298 25.41 -11.14 4.98
CA PRO A 298 26.63 -11.85 4.59
C PRO A 298 26.32 -13.07 3.71
N SER A 299 27.35 -13.65 3.14
CA SER A 299 27.21 -14.91 2.39
C SER A 299 26.77 -16.06 3.32
N GLU A 300 26.09 -17.06 2.76
CA GLU A 300 25.76 -18.34 3.42
C GLU A 300 24.86 -18.23 4.67
N VAL A 301 24.12 -17.13 4.84
CA VAL A 301 23.14 -16.99 5.94
C VAL A 301 21.70 -17.05 5.46
N ILE A 302 20.81 -17.34 6.41
CA ILE A 302 19.38 -17.44 6.18
C ILE A 302 18.66 -16.39 7.03
N ILE A 303 17.90 -15.52 6.37
CA ILE A 303 17.02 -14.55 7.01
C ILE A 303 15.59 -14.93 6.69
N ARG A 304 14.83 -15.29 7.73
CA ARG A 304 13.47 -15.81 7.56
C ARG A 304 12.44 -15.07 8.40
N ASN A 305 11.33 -14.68 7.77
CA ASN A 305 10.21 -13.98 8.39
C ASN A 305 10.65 -12.87 9.35
N SER A 306 11.63 -12.07 8.93
CA SER A 306 12.30 -11.10 9.82
C SER A 306 12.22 -9.69 9.25
N ILE A 307 12.21 -8.71 10.14
CA ILE A 307 12.26 -7.29 9.78
C ILE A 307 13.61 -6.76 10.22
N VAL A 308 14.47 -6.44 9.26
CA VAL A 308 15.78 -5.84 9.51
C VAL A 308 15.66 -4.35 9.35
N LEU A 309 15.93 -3.59 10.42
CA LEU A 309 15.93 -2.13 10.35
C LEU A 309 17.07 -1.61 9.45
N PRO A 310 16.98 -0.36 8.98
CA PRO A 310 18.03 0.27 8.19
C PRO A 310 19.43 0.23 8.81
N HIS A 311 20.46 0.28 7.96
CA HIS A 311 21.87 0.41 8.35
C HIS A 311 22.35 -0.71 9.26
N LYS A 312 22.08 -1.96 8.86
CA LYS A 312 22.46 -3.16 9.62
C LYS A 312 23.37 -4.06 8.82
N ASP A 313 24.49 -4.41 9.43
CA ASP A 313 25.35 -5.49 8.97
C ASP A 313 25.07 -6.72 9.82
N LEU A 314 24.52 -7.76 9.19
CA LEU A 314 24.24 -9.01 9.88
C LEU A 314 25.49 -9.90 9.89
N ASN A 315 25.59 -10.74 10.91
CA ASN A 315 26.73 -11.67 11.07
C ASN A 315 26.29 -13.13 11.21
N ARG A 316 24.99 -13.40 11.19
CA ARG A 316 24.40 -14.73 11.36
C ARG A 316 22.99 -14.79 10.78
N SER A 317 22.44 -15.99 10.75
CA SER A 317 21.04 -16.25 10.39
C SER A 317 20.06 -15.74 11.45
N PHE A 318 18.90 -15.25 11.02
CA PHE A 318 17.82 -14.78 11.87
C PHE A 318 16.48 -15.35 11.42
N GLN A 319 15.59 -15.62 12.38
CA GLN A 319 14.25 -16.12 12.10
C GLN A 319 13.23 -15.51 13.05
N ASN A 320 12.08 -15.09 12.52
CA ASN A 320 10.92 -14.57 13.25
C ASN A 320 11.30 -13.44 14.23
N GLN A 321 12.17 -12.52 13.80
CA GLN A 321 12.72 -11.48 14.66
C GLN A 321 12.69 -10.11 14.00
N ILE A 322 12.62 -9.08 14.84
CA ILE A 322 12.93 -7.70 14.43
C ILE A 322 14.37 -7.43 14.83
N ILE A 323 15.22 -7.14 13.84
CA ILE A 323 16.61 -6.77 14.05
C ILE A 323 16.66 -5.24 14.12
N LEU A 324 16.87 -4.74 15.34
CA LEU A 324 16.90 -3.32 15.67
C LEU A 324 18.25 -2.68 15.37
#